data_AF-A0A1Y3XN68-F1
#
_entry.id   AF-A0A1Y3XN68-F1
#
_cell.length_a   1.000
_cell.length_b   1.000
_cell.length_c   1.000
_cell.angle_alpha   90.00
_cell.angle_beta   90.00
_cell.angle_gamma   90.00
#
_symmetry.space_group_name_H-M   'P 1'
#
loop_
_entity.id
_entity.type
_entity.pdbx_description
1 polymer ?
#
loop_
_entity_poly.entity_id
_entity_poly.type
_entity_poly.pdbx_seq_one_letter_code
_entity_poly.pdbx_strand_id
1 'polypeptide(L)'
;MGVVVAGVLSAWLCWLLTGFGAADRAWAASMLRRGLVGAERTFAHIRRSMRARMRPRRARAAQEATLGQIAEMIDVVRLGLSAGLSFDAALELFCAHRSSALAKRMERARLSWQMGIATRGEELERVARDLGERSLESFGIAVDQALSLGSPLSETLAAQGREIRAAHRAHVEREIERAPVKLLIPTGTLILPALLLSIVGPLLAASGMV
;
A
#
# COMPACT_ATOMS: atom_id res chain seq x y z
N MET A 1 -11.89 -63.13 -41.54
CA MET A 1 -11.77 -61.66 -41.43
C MET A 1 -10.33 -61.11 -41.50
N GLY A 2 -9.28 -61.93 -41.64
CA GLY A 2 -7.89 -61.44 -41.72
C GLY A 2 -7.45 -60.85 -43.07
N VAL A 3 -8.16 -61.15 -44.16
CA VAL A 3 -7.77 -60.74 -45.53
C VAL A 3 -8.06 -59.25 -45.80
N VAL A 4 -9.09 -58.69 -45.16
CA VAL A 4 -9.46 -57.26 -45.32
C VAL A 4 -8.46 -56.35 -44.61
N VAL A 5 -7.98 -56.76 -43.42
CA VAL A 5 -7.00 -56.00 -42.63
C VAL A 5 -5.63 -55.98 -43.33
N ALA A 6 -5.23 -57.10 -43.96
CA ALA A 6 -4.00 -57.17 -44.74
C ALA A 6 -4.04 -56.28 -45.99
N GLY A 7 -5.18 -56.23 -46.69
CA GLY A 7 -5.36 -55.37 -47.87
C GLY A 7 -5.33 -53.87 -47.56
N VAL A 8 -5.93 -53.46 -46.44
CA VAL A 8 -5.92 -52.05 -45.99
C VAL A 8 -4.51 -51.62 -45.58
N LEU A 9 -3.77 -52.48 -44.89
CA LEU A 9 -2.37 -52.23 -44.52
C LEU A 9 -1.44 -52.15 -45.74
N SER A 10 -1.62 -53.01 -46.76
CA SER A 10 -0.82 -52.93 -47.98
C SER A 10 -1.12 -51.68 -48.81
N ALA A 11 -2.38 -51.24 -48.86
CA ALA A 11 -2.75 -49.99 -49.53
C ALA A 11 -2.20 -48.76 -48.80
N TRP A 12 -2.19 -48.78 -47.47
CA TRP A 12 -1.62 -47.72 -46.64
C TRP A 12 -0.09 -47.66 -46.76
N LEU A 13 0.57 -48.82 -46.81
CA LEU A 13 2.01 -48.92 -47.00
C LEU A 13 2.43 -48.49 -48.42
N CYS A 14 1.63 -48.83 -49.43
CA CYS A 14 1.87 -48.39 -50.81
C CYS A 14 1.70 -46.86 -50.94
N TRP A 15 0.66 -46.28 -50.32
CA TRP A 15 0.47 -44.82 -50.28
C TRP A 15 1.61 -44.10 -49.54
N LEU A 16 2.12 -44.68 -48.45
CA LEU A 16 3.31 -44.18 -47.75
C LEU A 16 4.59 -44.26 -48.57
N LEU A 17 4.75 -45.30 -49.40
CA LEU A 17 5.97 -45.52 -50.18
C LEU A 17 6.00 -44.74 -51.50
N THR A 18 4.84 -44.39 -52.09
CA THR A 18 4.78 -43.68 -53.38
C THR A 18 4.26 -42.23 -53.30
N GLY A 19 3.94 -41.71 -52.11
CA GLY A 19 3.18 -40.47 -51.94
C GLY A 19 3.76 -39.44 -50.97
N PHE A 20 5.06 -39.10 -51.10
CA PHE A 20 5.59 -37.85 -50.54
C PHE A 20 6.47 -37.16 -51.58
N GLY A 21 5.81 -36.55 -52.56
CA GLY A 21 6.49 -35.80 -53.62
C GLY A 21 7.25 -34.59 -53.05
N ALA A 22 8.24 -34.10 -53.80
CA ALA A 22 8.94 -32.85 -53.47
C ALA A 22 7.97 -31.65 -53.34
N ALA A 23 6.81 -31.71 -54.03
CA ALA A 23 5.76 -30.71 -53.96
C ALA A 23 5.07 -30.64 -52.58
N ASP A 24 4.82 -31.77 -51.93
CA ASP A 24 4.15 -31.81 -50.61
C ASP A 24 5.08 -31.33 -49.50
N ARG A 25 6.39 -31.62 -49.62
CA ARG A 25 7.43 -31.10 -48.72
C ARG A 25 7.59 -29.58 -48.86
N ALA A 26 7.48 -29.04 -50.09
CA ALA A 26 7.52 -27.61 -50.34
C ALA A 26 6.27 -26.87 -49.83
N TRP A 27 5.08 -27.48 -50.01
CA TRP A 27 3.82 -26.95 -49.48
C TRP A 27 3.84 -26.93 -47.94
N ALA A 28 4.26 -28.03 -47.29
CA ALA A 28 4.40 -28.13 -45.84
C ALA A 28 5.42 -27.13 -45.28
N ALA A 29 6.58 -26.96 -45.94
CA ALA A 29 7.58 -25.97 -45.55
C ALA A 29 7.06 -24.52 -45.66
N SER A 30 6.26 -24.22 -46.69
CA SER A 30 5.65 -22.89 -46.86
C SER A 30 4.55 -22.58 -45.83
N MET A 31 3.87 -23.62 -45.32
CA MET A 31 2.84 -23.51 -44.29
C MET A 31 3.46 -23.27 -42.91
N LEU A 32 4.53 -24.01 -42.59
CA LEU A 32 5.33 -23.83 -41.38
C LEU A 32 5.98 -22.44 -41.31
N ARG A 33 6.55 -21.94 -42.43
CA ARG A 33 7.19 -20.63 -42.48
C ARG A 33 6.20 -19.47 -42.29
N ARG A 34 4.96 -19.62 -42.77
CA ARG A 34 3.88 -18.63 -42.57
C ARG A 34 3.27 -18.69 -41.16
N GLY A 35 3.20 -19.87 -40.55
CA GLY A 35 2.77 -20.04 -39.15
C GLY A 35 3.75 -19.43 -38.14
N LEU A 36 5.06 -19.58 -38.36
CA LEU A 36 6.11 -19.06 -37.46
C LEU A 36 6.12 -17.52 -37.37
N VAL A 37 5.91 -16.80 -38.48
CA VAL A 37 5.90 -15.33 -38.50
C VAL A 37 4.64 -14.73 -37.86
N GLY A 38 3.51 -15.46 -37.88
CA GLY A 38 2.29 -15.09 -37.16
C GLY A 38 2.40 -15.29 -35.64
N ALA A 39 3.08 -16.36 -35.22
CA ALA A 39 3.22 -16.75 -33.81
C ALA A 39 4.09 -15.78 -33.00
N GLU A 40 5.15 -15.20 -33.60
CA GLU A 40 6.02 -14.27 -32.86
C GLU A 40 5.30 -12.97 -32.44
N ARG A 41 4.38 -12.46 -33.28
CA ARG A 41 3.66 -11.21 -33.01
C ARG A 41 2.58 -11.39 -31.93
N THR A 42 1.85 -12.50 -31.95
CA THR A 42 0.86 -12.84 -30.92
C THR A 42 1.51 -13.25 -29.61
N PHE A 43 2.62 -13.99 -29.63
CA PHE A 43 3.35 -14.37 -28.42
C PHE A 43 3.96 -13.14 -27.72
N ALA A 44 4.45 -12.14 -28.48
CA ALA A 44 4.92 -10.88 -27.91
C ALA A 44 3.79 -10.07 -27.24
N HIS A 45 2.58 -10.10 -27.80
CA HIS A 45 1.41 -9.41 -27.24
C HIS A 45 0.90 -10.09 -25.96
N ILE A 46 0.85 -11.42 -25.94
CA ILE A 46 0.46 -12.21 -24.76
C ILE A 46 1.50 -12.10 -23.66
N ARG A 47 2.80 -12.11 -24.01
CA ARG A 47 3.89 -11.94 -23.03
C ARG A 47 3.85 -10.56 -22.36
N ARG A 48 3.47 -9.50 -23.10
CA ARG A 48 3.28 -8.16 -22.52
C ARG A 48 2.07 -8.08 -21.60
N SER A 49 0.93 -8.67 -21.99
CA SER A 49 -0.29 -8.66 -21.16
C SER A 49 -0.16 -9.53 -19.91
N MET A 50 0.57 -10.65 -19.97
CA MET A 50 0.86 -11.48 -18.80
C MET A 50 1.83 -10.81 -17.82
N ARG A 51 2.87 -10.10 -18.29
CA ARG A 51 3.77 -9.32 -17.40
C ARG A 51 3.05 -8.17 -16.69
N ALA A 52 2.01 -7.59 -17.29
CA ALA A 52 1.18 -6.59 -16.64
C ALA A 52 0.30 -7.18 -15.51
N ARG A 53 -0.10 -8.45 -15.61
CA ARG A 53 -0.87 -9.16 -14.56
C ARG A 53 0.00 -9.76 -13.46
N MET A 54 1.25 -10.11 -13.76
CA MET A 54 2.22 -10.65 -12.78
C MET A 54 3.10 -9.55 -12.13
N ARG A 55 2.55 -8.38 -11.83
CA ARG A 55 3.19 -7.48 -10.84
C ARG A 55 3.04 -8.16 -9.46
N PRO A 56 4.14 -8.59 -8.83
CA PRO A 56 4.06 -9.47 -7.66
C PRO A 56 3.33 -8.76 -6.52
N ARG A 57 2.60 -9.53 -5.69
CA ARG A 57 1.99 -9.09 -4.42
C ARG A 57 2.99 -8.36 -3.49
N ARG A 58 4.31 -8.54 -3.67
CA ARG A 58 5.37 -7.72 -3.04
C ARG A 58 5.25 -6.23 -3.32
N ALA A 59 4.78 -5.83 -4.52
CA ALA A 59 4.53 -4.44 -4.83
C ALA A 59 3.37 -3.86 -4.00
N ARG A 60 2.38 -4.68 -3.62
CA ARG A 60 1.25 -4.32 -2.73
C ARG A 60 1.65 -4.25 -1.25
N ALA A 61 2.64 -5.03 -0.80
CA ALA A 61 3.17 -4.95 0.56
C ALA A 61 4.17 -3.78 0.75
N ALA A 62 4.92 -3.41 -0.31
CA ALA A 62 5.76 -2.20 -0.32
C ALA A 62 4.96 -0.90 -0.53
N GLN A 63 3.64 -0.98 -0.41
CA GLN A 63 2.70 0.01 -0.93
C GLN A 63 2.05 0.84 0.18
N GLU A 64 2.22 0.43 1.44
CA GLU A 64 1.67 1.12 2.61
C GLU A 64 2.59 2.29 2.98
N ALA A 65 2.05 3.50 2.96
CA ALA A 65 2.71 4.63 3.61
C ALA A 65 2.41 4.52 5.11
N THR A 66 3.45 4.47 5.93
CA THR A 66 3.25 4.48 7.38
C THR A 66 2.88 5.89 7.83
N LEU A 67 2.03 6.02 8.85
CA LEU A 67 1.69 7.30 9.48
C LEU A 67 2.93 8.17 9.81
N GLY A 68 4.03 7.54 10.26
CA GLY A 68 5.29 8.24 10.53
C GLY A 68 5.91 8.91 9.29
N GLN A 69 5.80 8.30 8.11
CA GLN A 69 6.30 8.90 6.86
C GLN A 69 5.45 10.08 6.41
N ILE A 70 4.14 10.02 6.67
CA ILE A 70 3.21 11.12 6.38
C ILE A 70 3.48 12.28 7.33
N ALA A 71 3.66 12.02 8.63
CA ALA A 71 4.02 13.03 9.60
C ALA A 71 5.35 13.71 9.24
N GLU A 72 6.37 12.93 8.89
CA GLU A 72 7.67 13.46 8.45
C GLU A 72 7.54 14.34 7.20
N MET A 73 6.76 13.91 6.20
CA MET A 73 6.48 14.71 5.00
C MET A 73 5.85 16.05 5.37
N ILE A 74 4.83 16.04 6.21
CA ILE A 74 4.13 17.24 6.66
C ILE A 74 5.10 18.18 7.38
N ASP A 75 5.98 17.65 8.23
CA ASP A 75 6.98 18.46 8.95
C ASP A 75 8.01 19.10 8.01
N VAL A 76 8.50 18.37 7.02
CA VAL A 76 9.43 18.91 6.01
C VAL A 76 8.74 20.00 5.19
N VAL A 77 7.51 19.74 4.71
CA VAL A 77 6.74 20.72 3.95
C VAL A 77 6.47 21.97 4.79
N ARG A 78 6.05 21.80 6.05
CA ARG A 78 5.80 22.90 6.99
C ARG A 78 7.06 23.72 7.24
N LEU A 79 8.20 23.07 7.47
CA LEU A 79 9.48 23.75 7.68
C LEU A 79 9.89 24.55 6.44
N GLY A 80 9.74 23.99 5.24
CA GLY A 80 10.01 24.68 3.98
C GLY A 80 9.12 25.91 3.80
N LEU A 81 7.82 25.79 4.07
CA LEU A 81 6.89 26.91 4.04
C LEU A 81 7.26 28.00 5.07
N SER A 82 7.63 27.63 6.30
CA SER A 82 8.10 28.57 7.33
C SER A 82 9.41 29.28 6.94
N ALA A 83 10.22 28.66 6.08
CA ALA A 83 11.43 29.25 5.52
C ALA A 83 11.18 30.08 4.25
N GLY A 84 9.91 30.26 3.84
CA GLY A 84 9.53 31.06 2.66
C GLY A 84 9.56 30.30 1.33
N LEU A 85 9.70 28.97 1.34
CA LEU A 85 9.55 28.17 0.12
C LEU A 85 8.09 28.07 -0.30
N SER A 86 7.85 27.89 -1.60
CA SER A 86 6.54 27.48 -2.10
C SER A 86 6.23 26.04 -1.67
N PHE A 87 4.95 25.67 -1.66
CA PHE A 87 4.53 24.29 -1.37
C PHE A 87 5.21 23.27 -2.29
N ASP A 88 5.25 23.54 -3.60
CA ASP A 88 5.86 22.62 -4.56
C ASP A 88 7.36 22.43 -4.31
N ALA A 89 8.08 23.50 -3.92
CA ALA A 89 9.49 23.44 -3.57
C ALA A 89 9.73 22.71 -2.24
N ALA A 90 8.89 22.96 -1.24
CA ALA A 90 8.98 22.27 0.06
C ALA A 90 8.66 20.77 -0.07
N LEU A 91 7.70 20.41 -0.93
CA LEU A 91 7.38 19.01 -1.23
C LEU A 91 8.49 18.33 -2.04
N GLU A 92 9.13 19.05 -2.94
CA GLU A 92 10.30 18.56 -3.68
C GLU A 92 11.47 18.23 -2.75
N LEU A 93 11.71 19.04 -1.71
CA LEU A 93 12.73 18.73 -0.70
C LEU A 93 12.46 17.37 -0.02
N PHE A 94 11.21 17.08 0.35
CA PHE A 94 10.86 15.76 0.90
C PHE A 94 11.11 14.63 -0.10
N CYS A 95 10.67 14.81 -1.36
CA CYS A 95 10.82 13.80 -2.40
C CYS A 95 12.30 13.53 -2.75
N ALA A 96 13.15 14.56 -2.73
CA ALA A 96 14.57 14.44 -3.03
C ALA A 96 15.37 13.71 -1.94
N HIS A 97 14.98 13.85 -0.67
CA HIS A 97 15.73 13.32 0.48
C HIS A 97 15.18 11.98 1.02
N ARG A 98 14.05 11.49 0.50
CA ARG A 98 13.40 10.26 0.96
C ARG A 98 13.07 9.33 -0.20
N SER A 99 13.41 8.05 -0.05
CA SER A 99 13.18 7.02 -1.07
C SER A 99 11.95 6.13 -0.77
N SER A 100 11.00 6.62 0.03
CA SER A 100 9.81 5.87 0.47
C SER A 100 8.77 5.71 -0.64
N ALA A 101 7.83 4.78 -0.45
CA ALA A 101 6.71 4.59 -1.37
C ALA A 101 5.80 5.83 -1.46
N LEU A 102 5.71 6.59 -0.36
CA LEU A 102 5.04 7.89 -0.32
C LEU A 102 5.79 8.92 -1.16
N ALA A 103 7.10 9.09 -0.95
CA ALA A 103 7.91 10.05 -1.69
C ALA A 103 7.82 9.86 -3.21
N LYS A 104 7.93 8.61 -3.69
CA LYS A 104 7.79 8.29 -5.14
C LYS A 104 6.39 8.52 -5.69
N ARG A 105 5.35 8.51 -4.86
CA ARG A 105 3.98 8.83 -5.28
C ARG A 105 3.77 10.33 -5.31
N MET A 106 4.22 11.03 -4.28
CA MET A 106 4.16 12.48 -4.21
C MET A 106 4.99 13.14 -5.31
N GLU A 107 6.14 12.58 -5.66
CA GLU A 107 6.95 13.05 -6.80
C GLU A 107 6.19 12.92 -8.12
N ARG A 108 5.54 11.78 -8.37
CA ARG A 108 4.73 11.57 -9.57
C ARG A 108 3.51 12.48 -9.62
N ALA A 109 2.82 12.64 -8.50
CA ALA A 109 1.72 13.57 -8.34
C ALA A 109 2.18 15.01 -8.67
N ARG A 110 3.32 15.41 -8.08
CA ARG A 110 3.95 16.72 -8.32
C ARG A 110 4.25 16.98 -9.78
N LEU A 111 4.88 16.03 -10.45
CA LEU A 111 5.16 16.15 -11.88
C LEU A 111 3.88 16.21 -12.71
N SER A 112 2.85 15.44 -12.36
CA SER A 112 1.56 15.44 -13.07
C SER A 112 0.89 16.82 -13.07
N TRP A 113 0.81 17.47 -11.90
CA TRP A 113 0.20 18.80 -11.83
C TRP A 113 1.10 19.91 -12.38
N GLN A 114 2.43 19.76 -12.33
CA GLN A 114 3.35 20.69 -13.00
C GLN A 114 3.23 20.65 -14.51
N MET A 115 2.95 19.47 -15.07
CA MET A 115 2.67 19.29 -16.50
C MET A 115 1.24 19.69 -16.89
N GLY A 116 0.40 20.08 -15.95
CA GLY A 116 -1.00 20.45 -16.19
C GLY A 116 -1.91 19.28 -16.56
N ILE A 117 -1.52 18.03 -16.26
CA ILE A 117 -2.33 16.83 -16.55
C ILE A 117 -3.56 16.76 -15.64
N ALA A 118 -3.39 17.14 -14.38
CA ALA A 118 -4.42 17.17 -13.35
C ALA A 118 -4.13 18.29 -12.36
N THR A 119 -5.12 18.66 -11.57
CA THR A 119 -4.96 19.66 -10.51
C THR A 119 -4.22 19.07 -9.30
N ARG A 120 -3.67 19.95 -8.44
CA ARG A 120 -2.99 19.54 -7.20
C ARG A 120 -3.92 18.73 -6.29
N GLY A 121 -5.14 19.20 -6.07
CA GLY A 121 -6.15 18.52 -5.26
C GLY A 121 -6.47 17.11 -5.78
N GLU A 122 -6.72 16.95 -7.07
CA GLU A 122 -7.04 15.65 -7.69
C GLU A 122 -5.92 14.62 -7.53
N GLU A 123 -4.66 15.05 -7.69
CA GLU A 123 -3.51 14.16 -7.52
C GLU A 123 -3.25 13.83 -6.05
N LEU A 124 -3.40 14.78 -5.13
CA LEU A 124 -3.28 14.52 -3.69
C LEU A 124 -4.35 13.53 -3.21
N GLU A 125 -5.58 13.71 -3.68
CA GLU A 125 -6.69 12.77 -3.43
C GLU A 125 -6.41 11.40 -4.05
N ARG A 126 -5.85 11.34 -5.26
CA ARG A 126 -5.43 10.08 -5.89
C ARG A 126 -4.35 9.38 -5.08
N VAL A 127 -3.34 10.09 -4.59
CA VAL A 127 -2.29 9.51 -3.75
C VAL A 127 -2.88 9.00 -2.43
N ALA A 128 -3.83 9.72 -1.82
CA ALA A 128 -4.52 9.29 -0.60
C ALA A 128 -5.32 8.00 -0.83
N ARG A 129 -6.10 7.93 -1.92
CA ARG A 129 -6.85 6.72 -2.32
C ARG A 129 -5.93 5.53 -2.60
N ASP A 130 -4.82 5.76 -3.28
CA ASP A 130 -3.85 4.72 -3.64
C ASP A 130 -3.11 4.13 -2.42
N LEU A 131 -2.92 4.94 -1.38
CA LEU A 131 -2.23 4.55 -0.15
C LEU A 131 -3.20 4.08 0.95
N GLY A 132 -4.49 4.45 0.84
CA GLY A 132 -5.53 4.04 1.78
C GLY A 132 -5.49 4.73 3.14
N GLU A 133 -4.83 5.89 3.26
CA GLU A 133 -4.58 6.54 4.55
C GLU A 133 -5.34 7.87 4.69
N ARG A 134 -6.23 7.93 5.70
CA ARG A 134 -7.14 9.07 5.95
C ARG A 134 -6.38 10.36 6.29
N SER A 135 -5.23 10.24 6.95
CA SER A 135 -4.40 11.42 7.26
C SER A 135 -3.91 12.13 5.99
N LEU A 136 -3.68 11.39 4.91
CA LEU A 136 -3.22 11.98 3.65
C LEU A 136 -4.34 12.71 2.90
N GLU A 137 -5.57 12.18 2.99
CA GLU A 137 -6.77 12.82 2.47
C GLU A 137 -7.04 14.15 3.16
N SER A 138 -6.98 14.17 4.50
CA SER A 138 -7.13 15.39 5.30
C SER A 138 -6.06 16.43 4.96
N PHE A 139 -4.81 15.99 4.76
CA PHE A 139 -3.73 16.85 4.31
C PHE A 139 -3.99 17.45 2.92
N GLY A 140 -4.42 16.62 1.96
CA GLY A 140 -4.73 17.06 0.60
C GLY A 140 -5.82 18.14 0.56
N ILE A 141 -6.90 17.93 1.31
CA ILE A 141 -8.00 18.90 1.47
C ILE A 141 -7.48 20.22 2.05
N ALA A 142 -6.69 20.16 3.13
CA ALA A 142 -6.16 21.35 3.77
C ALA A 142 -5.22 22.16 2.84
N VAL A 143 -4.37 21.47 2.07
CA VAL A 143 -3.48 22.10 1.09
C VAL A 143 -4.29 22.77 -0.03
N ASP A 144 -5.27 22.07 -0.58
CA ASP A 144 -6.10 22.59 -1.68
C ASP A 144 -6.91 23.82 -1.26
N GLN A 145 -7.51 23.79 -0.07
CA GLN A 145 -8.24 24.91 0.51
C GLN A 145 -7.36 26.13 0.71
N ALA A 146 -6.19 25.95 1.31
CA ALA A 146 -5.35 27.09 1.66
C ALA A 146 -4.55 27.65 0.48
N LEU A 147 -4.29 26.86 -0.58
CA LEU A 147 -3.80 27.40 -1.85
C LEU A 147 -4.88 28.17 -2.62
N SER A 148 -6.15 27.75 -2.53
CA SER A 148 -7.27 28.41 -3.23
C SER A 148 -7.69 29.74 -2.59
N LEU A 149 -7.48 29.90 -1.27
CA LEU A 149 -7.93 31.06 -0.51
C LEU A 149 -6.88 32.19 -0.41
N GLY A 150 -5.63 31.98 -0.84
CA GLY A 150 -4.59 33.01 -0.89
C GLY A 150 -4.18 33.64 0.46
N SER A 151 -4.70 33.13 1.58
CA SER A 151 -4.23 33.45 2.94
C SER A 151 -2.85 32.80 3.15
N PRO A 152 -1.93 33.36 3.96
CA PRO A 152 -0.70 32.66 4.28
C PRO A 152 -1.05 31.31 4.92
N LEU A 153 -0.98 30.23 4.13
CA LEU A 153 -1.09 28.82 4.52
C LEU A 153 -0.31 28.55 5.82
N SER A 154 0.79 29.28 6.02
CA SER A 154 1.57 29.40 7.26
C SER A 154 0.75 29.76 8.51
N GLU A 155 -0.06 30.82 8.51
CA GLU A 155 -0.81 31.25 9.69
C GLU A 155 -1.97 30.31 10.00
N THR A 156 -2.66 29.80 8.98
CA THR A 156 -3.73 28.82 9.16
C THR A 156 -3.18 27.50 9.69
N LEU A 157 -2.08 26.97 9.13
CA LEU A 157 -1.41 25.77 9.66
C LEU A 157 -0.74 26.02 11.02
N ALA A 158 -0.29 27.24 11.33
CA ALA A 158 0.24 27.58 12.65
C ALA A 158 -0.87 27.64 13.71
N ALA A 159 -2.05 28.17 13.37
CA ALA A 159 -3.23 28.15 14.23
C ALA A 159 -3.68 26.69 14.47
N GLN A 160 -3.80 25.90 13.42
CA GLN A 160 -4.23 24.50 13.50
C GLN A 160 -3.18 23.62 14.22
N GLY A 161 -1.89 23.88 14.02
CA GLY A 161 -0.81 23.22 14.76
C GLY A 161 -0.80 23.54 16.26
N ARG A 162 -1.23 24.75 16.67
CA ARG A 162 -1.44 25.08 18.10
C ARG A 162 -2.60 24.28 18.68
N GLU A 163 -3.70 24.16 17.93
CA GLU A 163 -4.90 23.44 18.36
C GLU A 163 -4.68 21.93 18.47
N ILE A 164 -3.94 21.31 17.52
CA ILE A 164 -3.57 19.89 17.57
C ILE A 164 -2.66 19.60 18.77
N ARG A 165 -1.67 20.46 19.07
CA ARG A 165 -0.81 20.30 20.25
C ARG A 165 -1.58 20.41 21.56
N ALA A 166 -2.57 21.31 21.62
CA ALA A 166 -3.46 21.43 22.76
C ALA A 166 -4.34 20.18 22.94
N ALA A 167 -4.91 19.67 21.84
CA ALA A 167 -5.70 18.44 21.84
C ALA A 167 -4.89 17.19 22.24
N HIS A 168 -3.63 17.10 21.80
CA HIS A 168 -2.72 16.02 22.20
C HIS A 168 -2.37 16.09 23.69
N ARG A 169 -2.05 17.28 24.22
CA ARG A 169 -1.81 17.47 25.66
C ARG A 169 -3.03 17.06 26.49
N ALA A 170 -4.23 17.50 26.11
CA ALA A 170 -5.47 17.11 26.77
C ALA A 170 -5.76 15.60 26.66
N HIS A 171 -5.35 14.94 25.57
CA HIS A 171 -5.49 13.48 25.45
C HIS A 171 -4.51 12.74 26.37
N VAL A 172 -3.25 13.17 26.42
CA VAL A 172 -2.24 12.62 27.34
C VAL A 172 -2.65 12.85 28.80
N GLU A 173 -3.17 14.04 29.15
CA GLU A 173 -3.72 14.30 30.48
C GLU A 173 -4.90 13.38 30.81
N ARG A 174 -5.83 13.15 29.87
CA ARG A 174 -6.91 12.17 30.06
C ARG A 174 -6.41 10.73 30.23
N GLU A 175 -5.29 10.36 29.62
CA GLU A 175 -4.66 9.05 29.89
C GLU A 175 -3.98 9.01 31.25
N ILE A 176 -3.37 10.11 31.70
CA ILE A 176 -2.81 10.25 33.05
C ILE A 176 -3.92 10.20 34.11
N GLU A 177 -5.09 10.78 33.85
CA GLU A 177 -6.29 10.70 34.72
C GLU A 177 -6.88 9.28 34.80
N ARG A 178 -6.47 8.34 33.94
CA ARG A 178 -6.80 6.91 34.07
C ARG A 178 -5.81 6.15 34.96
N ALA A 179 -4.68 6.74 35.33
CA ALA A 179 -3.69 6.14 36.23
C ALA A 179 -4.24 5.83 37.65
N PRO A 180 -5.08 6.68 38.28
CA PRO A 180 -5.63 6.41 39.61
C PRO A 180 -6.49 5.14 39.67
N VAL A 181 -7.27 4.86 38.62
CA VAL A 181 -8.17 3.68 38.58
C VAL A 181 -7.36 2.38 38.48
N LYS A 182 -6.20 2.40 37.79
CA LYS A 182 -5.29 1.25 37.72
C LYS A 182 -4.53 1.01 39.03
N LEU A 183 -4.37 2.01 39.88
CA LEU A 183 -3.77 1.86 41.22
C LEU A 183 -4.74 1.26 42.26
N LEU A 184 -6.05 1.36 42.03
CA LEU A 184 -7.08 0.75 42.90
C LEU A 184 -7.13 -0.78 42.79
N ILE A 185 -6.76 -1.35 41.63
CA ILE A 185 -6.81 -2.81 41.42
C ILE A 185 -5.79 -3.53 42.32
N PRO A 186 -4.48 -3.16 42.35
CA PRO A 186 -3.51 -3.79 43.25
C PRO A 186 -3.80 -3.55 44.73
N THR A 187 -4.21 -2.34 45.12
CA THR A 187 -4.54 -2.03 46.52
C THR A 187 -5.76 -2.83 46.99
N GLY A 188 -6.83 -2.91 46.18
CA GLY A 188 -8.00 -3.71 46.50
C GLY A 188 -7.74 -5.22 46.55
N THR A 189 -6.92 -5.75 45.63
CA THR A 189 -6.68 -7.20 45.54
C THR A 189 -5.57 -7.73 46.46
N LEU A 190 -4.64 -6.91 46.93
CA LEU A 190 -3.60 -7.35 47.87
C LEU A 190 -3.87 -6.90 49.31
N ILE A 191 -4.29 -5.65 49.54
CA ILE A 191 -4.43 -5.12 50.90
C ILE A 191 -5.69 -5.65 51.57
N LEU A 192 -6.82 -5.69 50.87
CA LEU A 192 -8.08 -6.18 51.45
C LEU A 192 -8.00 -7.64 51.92
N PRO A 193 -7.50 -8.62 51.12
CA PRO A 193 -7.35 -9.98 51.62
C PRO A 193 -6.26 -10.11 52.69
N ALA A 194 -5.18 -9.32 52.64
CA ALA A 194 -4.17 -9.31 53.70
C ALA A 194 -4.76 -8.81 55.03
N LEU A 195 -5.58 -7.76 55.00
CA LEU A 195 -6.27 -7.24 56.20
C LEU A 195 -7.32 -8.24 56.72
N LEU A 196 -8.09 -8.88 55.83
CA LEU A 196 -9.02 -9.95 56.22
C LEU A 196 -8.28 -11.11 56.87
N LEU A 197 -7.19 -11.61 56.27
CA LEU A 197 -6.36 -12.67 56.86
C LEU A 197 -5.75 -12.25 58.20
N SER A 198 -5.34 -11.00 58.34
CA SER A 198 -4.77 -10.47 59.59
C SER A 198 -5.78 -10.38 60.73
N ILE A 199 -7.08 -10.19 60.45
CA ILE A 199 -8.13 -10.09 61.47
C ILE A 199 -8.77 -11.46 61.72
N VAL A 200 -9.15 -12.16 60.64
CA VAL A 200 -9.82 -13.46 60.70
C VAL A 200 -8.86 -14.54 61.18
N GLY A 201 -7.57 -14.47 60.83
CA GLY A 201 -6.56 -15.46 61.23
C GLY A 201 -6.47 -15.65 62.75
N PRO A 202 -6.25 -14.58 63.55
CA PRO A 202 -6.24 -14.68 65.00
C PRO A 202 -7.59 -15.09 65.61
N LEU A 203 -8.70 -14.63 65.03
CA LEU A 203 -10.05 -14.98 65.51
C LEU A 203 -10.35 -16.47 65.35
N LEU A 204 -9.96 -17.08 64.22
CA LEU A 204 -10.11 -18.52 63.99
C LEU A 204 -9.17 -19.36 64.87
N ALA A 205 -7.94 -18.87 65.09
CA ALA A 205 -7.01 -19.52 66.01
C ALA A 205 -7.48 -19.46 67.47
N ALA A 206 -8.12 -18.35 67.88
CA ALA A 206 -8.67 -18.19 69.22
C ALA A 206 -10.01 -18.94 69.43
N SER A 207 -10.80 -19.14 68.37
CA SER A 207 -12.08 -19.88 68.44
C SER A 207 -11.93 -21.40 68.41
N GLY A 208 -10.69 -21.93 68.29
CA GLY A 208 -10.39 -23.36 68.32
C GLY A 208 -10.89 -24.13 67.09
N MET A 209 -11.15 -23.44 65.98
CA MET A 209 -11.64 -24.02 64.73
C MET A 209 -10.51 -24.39 63.75
N VAL A 210 -9.24 -24.20 64.15
CA VAL A 210 -8.02 -24.54 63.41
C VAL A 210 -7.00 -25.13 64.36
#